data_AF-A0A9Q5VFM1-F1
#
_entry.id   AF-A0A9Q5VFM1-F1
#
_cell.length_a   1.000
_cell.length_b   1.000
_cell.length_c   1.000
_cell.angle_alpha   90.00
_cell.angle_beta   90.00
_cell.angle_gamma   90.00
#
_symmetry.space_group_name_H-M   'P 1'
#
loop_
_entity.id
_entity.type
_entity.pdbx_description
1 polymer ?
#
loop_
_entity_poly.entity_id
_entity_poly.type
_entity_poly.pdbx_seq_one_letter_code
_entity_poly.pdbx_strand_id
1 'polypeptide(L)'
;MARAEHDLDIYAWAHENAELLKQGKFNEVDMVNVIEELEDLGNSKRDQLTARLKLIIQHLLKWQYQPSHRGRSWSLTIQNNRDDVEDLFEDVPSLKSKLDECFDKAYKRGVKAASNETDIPIKTFPKSCPYTLEQVLNPEFMPE
;
A
#
# COMPACT_ATOMS: atom_id res chain seq x y z
N MET A 1 29.18 0.29 8.12
CA MET A 1 28.85 1.40 7.20
C MET A 1 28.98 0.90 5.77
N ALA A 2 27.92 0.27 5.23
CA ALA A 2 27.89 -0.28 3.87
C ALA A 2 26.67 0.21 3.05
N ARG A 3 25.77 0.97 3.69
CA ARG A 3 24.48 1.36 3.13
C ARG A 3 24.57 2.46 2.06
N ALA A 4 25.68 3.21 2.01
CA ALA A 4 25.79 4.40 1.18
C ALA A 4 26.28 4.14 -0.26
N GLU A 5 26.91 2.98 -0.54
CA GLU A 5 27.43 2.65 -1.88
C GLU A 5 26.47 1.77 -2.69
N HIS A 6 25.64 0.93 -2.06
CA HIS A 6 24.63 0.09 -2.73
C HIS A 6 23.41 0.88 -3.26
N ASP A 7 23.14 2.04 -2.67
CA ASP A 7 21.96 2.87 -3.01
C ASP A 7 22.02 3.50 -4.42
N LEU A 8 23.18 3.43 -5.10
CA LEU A 8 23.41 4.14 -6.37
C LEU A 8 22.94 3.35 -7.61
N ASP A 9 22.88 2.02 -7.56
CA ASP A 9 22.35 1.19 -8.66
C ASP A 9 21.94 -0.22 -8.20
N ILE A 10 20.86 -0.32 -7.42
CA ILE A 10 20.26 -1.60 -7.00
C ILE A 10 19.95 -2.49 -8.21
N TYR A 11 19.59 -1.90 -9.35
CA TYR A 11 19.27 -2.65 -10.56
C TYR A 11 20.48 -3.40 -11.10
N ALA A 12 21.62 -2.74 -11.24
CA ALA A 12 22.86 -3.38 -11.68
C ALA A 12 23.33 -4.44 -10.68
N TRP A 13 23.32 -4.12 -9.38
CA TRP A 13 23.72 -5.07 -8.32
C TRP A 13 22.83 -6.32 -8.29
N ALA A 14 21.50 -6.16 -8.42
CA ALA A 14 20.56 -7.28 -8.43
C ALA A 14 20.75 -8.15 -9.67
N HIS A 15 21.02 -7.54 -10.83
CA HIS A 15 21.29 -8.25 -12.06
C HIS A 15 22.59 -9.06 -11.99
N GLU A 16 23.66 -8.48 -11.45
CA GLU A 16 24.95 -9.17 -11.26
C GLU A 16 24.80 -10.38 -10.34
N ASN A 17 24.16 -10.21 -9.17
CA ASN A 17 23.95 -11.31 -8.24
C ASN A 17 23.05 -12.40 -8.83
N ALA A 18 22.05 -12.04 -9.63
CA ALA A 18 21.23 -13.01 -10.36
C ALA A 18 22.05 -13.82 -11.38
N GLU A 19 22.99 -13.20 -12.09
CA GLU A 19 23.89 -13.90 -13.02
C GLU A 19 24.88 -14.82 -12.29
N LEU A 20 25.44 -14.39 -11.16
CA LEU A 20 26.29 -15.24 -10.32
C LEU A 20 25.53 -16.48 -9.80
N LEU A 21 24.29 -16.30 -9.36
CA LEU A 21 23.40 -17.40 -8.96
C LEU A 21 23.11 -18.36 -10.11
N LYS A 22 22.81 -17.86 -11.32
CA LYS A 22 22.60 -18.71 -12.51
C LYS A 22 23.84 -19.52 -12.89
N GLN A 23 25.03 -18.95 -12.69
CA GLN A 23 26.31 -19.62 -12.95
C GLN A 23 26.73 -20.60 -11.84
N GLY A 24 25.98 -20.69 -10.74
CA GLY A 24 26.31 -21.54 -9.58
C GLY A 24 27.49 -21.02 -8.75
N LYS A 25 27.87 -19.74 -8.91
CA LYS A 25 29.00 -19.10 -8.22
C LYS A 25 28.59 -18.58 -6.84
N PHE A 26 28.05 -19.46 -5.99
CA PHE A 26 27.46 -19.07 -4.70
C PHE A 26 28.42 -18.36 -3.76
N ASN A 27 29.73 -18.61 -3.87
CA ASN A 27 30.76 -17.96 -3.05
C ASN A 27 31.01 -16.49 -3.43
N GLU A 28 30.58 -16.07 -4.61
CA GLU A 28 30.73 -14.69 -5.12
C GLU A 28 29.44 -13.87 -4.92
N VAL A 29 28.33 -14.52 -4.57
CA VAL A 29 27.04 -13.86 -4.34
C VAL A 29 27.06 -13.15 -2.99
N ASP A 30 26.55 -11.92 -2.98
CA ASP A 30 26.30 -11.15 -1.77
C ASP A 30 25.04 -11.65 -1.06
N MET A 31 25.13 -12.86 -0.48
CA MET A 31 23.98 -13.59 0.05
C MET A 31 23.27 -12.85 1.19
N VAL A 32 23.98 -12.04 1.97
CA VAL A 32 23.38 -11.27 3.07
C VAL A 32 22.43 -10.23 2.52
N ASN A 33 22.91 -9.41 1.58
CA ASN A 33 22.08 -8.36 0.98
C ASN A 33 20.98 -8.94 0.09
N VAL A 34 21.22 -10.07 -0.61
CA VAL A 34 20.15 -10.76 -1.37
C VAL A 34 19.00 -11.20 -0.47
N ILE A 35 19.29 -11.76 0.72
CA ILE A 35 18.24 -12.16 1.67
C ILE A 35 17.47 -10.93 2.17
N GLU A 36 18.18 -9.87 2.56
CA GLU A 36 17.57 -8.62 3.01
C GLU A 36 16.63 -8.03 1.95
N GLU A 37 17.08 -7.95 0.70
CA GLU A 37 16.28 -7.42 -0.41
C GLU A 37 15.05 -8.28 -0.74
N LEU A 38 15.12 -9.61 -0.57
CA LEU A 38 13.96 -10.48 -0.73
C LEU A 38 12.93 -10.29 0.39
N GLU A 39 13.38 -10.10 1.62
CA GLU A 39 12.50 -9.80 2.75
C GLU A 39 11.86 -8.41 2.60
N ASP A 40 12.64 -7.42 2.15
CA ASP A 40 12.18 -6.07 1.88
C ASP A 40 11.20 -6.00 0.70
N LEU A 41 11.41 -6.80 -0.34
CA LEU A 41 10.45 -6.92 -1.44
C LEU A 41 9.07 -7.35 -0.92
N GLY A 42 9.01 -8.37 -0.07
CA GLY A 42 7.76 -8.83 0.54
C GLY A 42 7.10 -7.76 1.43
N ASN A 43 7.89 -7.09 2.26
CA ASN A 43 7.42 -5.98 3.09
C ASN A 43 6.87 -4.81 2.26
N SER A 44 7.53 -4.49 1.14
CA SER A 44 7.16 -3.39 0.26
C SER A 44 5.78 -3.59 -0.37
N LYS A 45 5.44 -4.83 -0.80
CA LYS A 45 4.13 -5.14 -1.37
C LYS A 45 3.00 -5.03 -0.34
N ARG A 46 3.25 -5.48 0.90
CA ARG A 46 2.31 -5.26 2.03
C ARG A 46 2.11 -3.78 2.33
N ASP A 47 3.19 -3.00 2.33
CA ASP A 47 3.10 -1.57 2.62
C ASP A 47 2.43 -0.80 1.47
N GLN A 48 2.61 -1.23 0.22
CA GLN A 48 1.83 -0.73 -0.93
C GLN A 48 0.33 -1.00 -0.76
N LEU A 49 -0.08 -2.23 -0.46
CA LEU A 49 -1.50 -2.54 -0.19
C LEU A 49 -2.08 -1.65 0.92
N THR A 50 -1.34 -1.50 2.03
CA THR A 50 -1.74 -0.62 3.13
C THR A 50 -1.89 0.83 2.69
N ALA A 51 -1.00 1.32 1.81
CA ALA A 51 -1.04 2.70 1.30
C ALA A 51 -2.25 2.93 0.39
N ARG A 52 -2.57 1.99 -0.50
CA ARG A 52 -3.74 2.07 -1.39
C ARG A 52 -5.04 2.06 -0.60
N LEU A 53 -5.21 1.10 0.30
CA LEU A 53 -6.37 1.02 1.20
C LEU A 53 -6.52 2.30 2.02
N LYS A 54 -5.41 2.87 2.52
CA LYS A 54 -5.42 4.13 3.29
C LYS A 54 -5.95 5.29 2.44
N LEU A 55 -5.54 5.39 1.18
CA LEU A 55 -6.02 6.45 0.27
C LEU A 55 -7.50 6.28 -0.06
N ILE A 56 -7.96 5.05 -0.32
CA ILE A 56 -9.39 4.77 -0.54
C ILE A 56 -10.19 5.21 0.69
N ILE A 57 -9.85 4.69 1.87
CA ILE A 57 -10.56 4.98 3.12
C ILE A 57 -10.54 6.48 3.44
N GLN A 58 -9.40 7.15 3.31
CA GLN A 58 -9.29 8.60 3.50
C GLN A 58 -10.31 9.35 2.62
N HIS A 59 -10.41 8.98 1.35
CA HIS A 59 -11.32 9.65 0.42
C HIS A 59 -12.78 9.26 0.61
N LEU A 60 -13.09 8.03 1.01
CA LEU A 60 -14.45 7.64 1.40
C LEU A 60 -14.91 8.42 2.64
N LEU A 61 -14.04 8.62 3.64
CA LEU A 61 -14.34 9.47 4.80
C LEU A 61 -14.54 10.93 4.38
N LYS A 62 -13.66 11.50 3.55
CA LYS A 62 -13.85 12.86 3.01
C LYS A 62 -15.17 12.98 2.25
N TRP A 63 -15.50 12.00 1.42
CA TRP A 63 -16.74 11.95 0.65
C TRP A 63 -17.98 11.95 1.55
N GLN A 64 -17.98 11.13 2.60
CA GLN A 64 -19.09 11.06 3.55
C GLN A 64 -19.23 12.35 4.38
N TYR A 65 -18.13 12.88 4.92
CA TYR A 65 -18.18 13.96 5.89
C TYR A 65 -18.09 15.38 5.29
N GLN A 66 -17.78 15.50 3.99
CA GLN A 66 -17.76 16.76 3.26
C GLN A 66 -18.56 16.67 1.94
N PRO A 67 -19.88 16.50 1.99
CA PRO A 67 -20.71 16.31 0.79
C PRO A 67 -20.60 17.47 -0.22
N SER A 68 -20.38 18.71 0.25
CA SER A 68 -20.18 19.89 -0.60
C SER A 68 -18.87 19.89 -1.40
N HIS A 69 -17.91 19.04 -1.04
CA HIS A 69 -16.60 18.92 -1.69
C HIS A 69 -16.48 17.65 -2.54
N ARG A 70 -17.56 16.85 -2.65
CA ARG A 70 -17.61 15.71 -3.56
C ARG A 70 -17.34 16.18 -4.98
N GLY A 71 -16.41 15.50 -5.64
CA GLY A 71 -16.01 15.87 -6.99
C GLY A 71 -15.21 14.78 -7.68
N ARG A 72 -15.04 14.97 -8.98
CA ARG A 72 -14.39 14.00 -9.88
C ARG A 72 -12.98 13.62 -9.42
N SER A 73 -12.22 14.55 -8.85
CA SER A 73 -10.87 14.25 -8.37
C SER A 73 -10.88 13.18 -7.27
N TRP A 74 -11.78 13.28 -6.29
CA TRP A 74 -11.85 12.31 -5.19
C TRP A 74 -12.35 10.95 -5.65
N SER A 75 -13.36 10.93 -6.53
CA SER A 75 -13.85 9.65 -7.08
C SER A 75 -12.77 8.96 -7.91
N LEU A 76 -12.03 9.70 -8.74
CA LEU A 76 -10.90 9.13 -9.49
C LEU A 76 -9.80 8.61 -8.57
N THR A 77 -9.46 9.32 -7.49
CA THR A 77 -8.48 8.81 -6.51
C THR A 77 -8.95 7.50 -5.88
N ILE A 78 -10.24 7.37 -5.56
CA ILE A 78 -10.79 6.12 -5.02
C ILE A 78 -10.67 5.00 -6.05
N GLN A 79 -11.13 5.20 -7.29
CA GLN A 79 -11.11 4.16 -8.31
C GLN A 79 -9.68 3.73 -8.66
N ASN A 80 -8.78 4.66 -8.93
CA ASN A 80 -7.40 4.32 -9.26
C ASN A 80 -6.73 3.49 -8.17
N ASN A 81 -7.01 3.77 -6.88
CA ASN A 81 -6.44 2.96 -5.81
C ASN A 81 -7.15 1.61 -5.62
N ARG A 82 -8.39 1.44 -6.08
CA ARG A 82 -9.06 0.13 -6.14
C ARG A 82 -8.43 -0.72 -7.24
N ASP A 83 -8.25 -0.14 -8.43
CA ASP A 83 -7.56 -0.79 -9.56
C ASP A 83 -6.13 -1.20 -9.13
N ASP A 84 -5.37 -0.29 -8.50
CA ASP A 84 -4.03 -0.60 -7.97
C ASP A 84 -4.05 -1.78 -6.96
N VAL A 85 -5.14 -1.97 -6.20
CA VAL A 85 -5.26 -3.10 -5.25
C VAL A 85 -5.60 -4.40 -5.98
N GLU A 86 -6.44 -4.33 -7.01
CA GLU A 86 -6.73 -5.46 -7.88
C GLU A 86 -5.45 -5.96 -8.57
N ASP A 87 -4.69 -5.05 -9.19
CA ASP A 87 -3.40 -5.34 -9.82
C ASP A 87 -2.42 -5.99 -8.82
N LEU A 88 -2.31 -5.45 -7.59
CA LEU A 88 -1.47 -6.04 -6.54
C LEU A 88 -1.87 -7.48 -6.19
N PHE A 89 -3.15 -7.81 -6.26
CA PHE A 89 -3.65 -9.15 -5.99
C PHE A 89 -3.48 -10.11 -7.16
N GLU A 90 -3.45 -9.61 -8.38
CA GLU A 90 -3.09 -10.40 -9.56
C GLU A 90 -1.59 -10.72 -9.56
N ASP A 91 -0.75 -9.72 -9.28
CA ASP A 91 0.71 -9.87 -9.20
C ASP A 91 1.15 -10.73 -8.01
N VAL A 92 0.51 -10.57 -6.85
CA VAL A 92 0.90 -11.23 -5.60
C VAL A 92 -0.34 -11.84 -4.91
N PRO A 93 -0.86 -12.99 -5.39
CA PRO A 93 -2.08 -13.59 -4.83
C PRO A 93 -2.00 -13.92 -3.34
N SER A 94 -0.80 -14.26 -2.84
CA SER A 94 -0.56 -14.55 -1.41
C SER A 94 -0.78 -13.33 -0.51
N LEU A 95 -0.74 -12.11 -1.07
CA LEU A 95 -0.95 -10.87 -0.34
C LEU A 95 -2.38 -10.73 0.21
N LYS A 96 -3.35 -11.44 -0.38
CA LYS A 96 -4.74 -11.51 0.13
C LYS A 96 -4.79 -11.98 1.58
N SER A 97 -3.86 -12.84 2.01
CA SER A 97 -3.77 -13.29 3.41
C SER A 97 -3.42 -12.19 4.42
N LYS A 98 -2.92 -11.04 3.94
CA LYS A 98 -2.56 -9.87 4.75
C LYS A 98 -3.62 -8.77 4.73
N LEU A 99 -4.73 -8.98 4.02
CA LEU A 99 -5.73 -7.96 3.77
C LEU A 99 -6.32 -7.37 5.07
N ASP A 100 -6.72 -8.21 6.02
CA ASP A 100 -7.30 -7.75 7.29
C ASP A 100 -6.32 -6.89 8.10
N GLU A 101 -5.06 -7.35 8.22
CA GLU A 101 -4.00 -6.61 8.92
C GLU A 101 -3.73 -5.25 8.25
N CYS A 102 -3.62 -5.24 6.92
CA CYS A 102 -3.42 -4.03 6.14
C CYS A 102 -4.61 -3.07 6.26
N PHE A 103 -5.83 -3.59 6.29
CA PHE A 103 -7.06 -2.81 6.38
C PHE A 103 -7.17 -2.07 7.72
N ASP A 104 -6.92 -2.75 8.83
CA ASP A 104 -6.93 -2.14 10.16
C ASP A 104 -5.90 -1.02 10.29
N LYS A 105 -4.69 -1.26 9.77
CA LYS A 105 -3.60 -0.28 9.72
C LYS A 105 -3.96 0.90 8.82
N ALA A 106 -4.58 0.62 7.66
CA ALA A 106 -5.02 1.59 6.69
C ALA A 106 -6.11 2.50 7.26
N TYR A 107 -7.11 1.95 7.97
CA TYR A 107 -8.18 2.74 8.58
C TYR A 107 -7.64 3.77 9.58
N LYS A 108 -6.79 3.33 10.53
CA LYS A 108 -6.17 4.21 11.53
C LYS A 108 -5.38 5.35 10.89
N ARG A 109 -4.69 5.07 9.79
CA ARG A 109 -3.91 6.07 9.03
C ARG A 109 -4.82 6.96 8.17
N GLY A 110 -5.87 6.40 7.58
CA GLY A 110 -6.85 7.09 6.74
C GLY A 110 -7.65 8.14 7.53
N VAL A 111 -8.10 7.80 8.75
CA VAL A 111 -8.77 8.74 9.66
C VAL A 111 -7.87 9.94 9.98
N LYS A 112 -6.60 9.70 10.33
CA LYS A 112 -5.63 10.77 10.59
C LYS A 112 -5.43 11.66 9.37
N ALA A 113 -5.28 11.05 8.19
CA ALA A 113 -5.08 11.79 6.95
C ALA A 113 -6.31 12.61 6.55
N ALA A 114 -7.52 12.03 6.68
CA ALA A 114 -8.77 12.75 6.45
C ALA A 114 -8.93 13.92 7.43
N SER A 115 -8.65 13.71 8.71
CA SER A 115 -8.68 14.78 9.71
C SER A 115 -7.72 15.92 9.37
N ASN A 116 -6.47 15.59 9.01
CA ASN A 116 -5.46 16.58 8.66
C ASN A 116 -5.81 17.39 7.40
N GLU A 117 -6.48 16.79 6.41
CA GLU A 117 -6.80 17.46 5.14
C GLU A 117 -8.10 18.29 5.22
N THR A 118 -9.00 17.92 6.13
CA THR A 118 -10.36 18.50 6.19
C THR A 118 -10.58 19.41 7.40
N ASP A 119 -9.61 19.47 8.32
CA ASP A 119 -9.72 20.07 9.65
C ASP A 119 -10.87 19.50 10.51
N ILE A 120 -11.49 18.39 10.11
CA ILE A 120 -12.49 17.69 10.90
C ILE A 120 -11.77 16.95 12.04
N PRO A 121 -12.15 17.13 13.31
CA PRO A 121 -11.50 16.45 14.42
C PRO A 121 -11.54 14.92 14.30
N ILE A 122 -10.42 14.24 14.61
CA ILE A 122 -10.33 12.75 14.58
C ILE A 122 -11.51 12.08 15.31
N LYS A 123 -11.95 12.65 16.44
CA LYS A 123 -13.05 12.14 17.28
C LYS A 123 -14.42 12.12 16.60
N THR A 124 -14.58 12.85 15.49
CA THR A 124 -15.82 12.86 14.68
C THR A 124 -15.94 11.57 13.87
N PHE A 125 -14.81 10.97 13.49
CA PHE A 125 -14.82 9.70 12.79
C PHE A 125 -15.03 8.53 13.78
N PRO A 126 -15.68 7.44 13.34
CA PRO A 126 -15.90 6.26 14.17
C PRO A 126 -14.59 5.64 14.71
N LYS A 127 -14.66 4.87 15.79
CA LYS A 127 -13.48 4.16 16.33
C LYS A 127 -13.07 2.96 15.49
N SER A 128 -14.03 2.35 14.79
CA SER A 128 -13.86 1.23 13.86
C SER A 128 -14.31 1.64 12.47
N CYS A 129 -13.75 1.04 11.42
CA CYS A 129 -14.14 1.38 10.05
C CYS A 129 -15.65 1.20 9.85
N PRO A 130 -16.37 2.23 9.37
CA PRO A 130 -17.80 2.11 9.07
C PRO A 130 -18.06 1.30 7.79
N TYR A 131 -17.02 1.02 7.02
CA TYR A 131 -17.09 0.30 5.75
C TYR A 131 -16.49 -1.09 5.92
N THR A 132 -17.12 -2.08 5.29
CA THR A 132 -16.54 -3.42 5.15
C THR A 132 -15.42 -3.43 4.12
N LEU A 133 -14.58 -4.46 4.14
CA LEU A 133 -13.56 -4.68 3.11
C LEU A 133 -14.18 -4.75 1.71
N GLU A 134 -15.30 -5.46 1.57
CA GLU A 134 -16.06 -5.57 0.32
C GLU A 134 -16.49 -4.18 -0.18
N GLN A 135 -17.04 -3.33 0.69
CA GLN A 135 -17.41 -1.96 0.31
C GLN A 135 -16.20 -1.10 -0.08
N VAL A 136 -15.09 -1.20 0.64
CA VAL A 136 -13.88 -0.43 0.32
C VAL A 136 -13.33 -0.81 -1.05
N LEU A 137 -13.38 -2.09 -1.42
CA LEU A 137 -12.89 -2.59 -2.71
C LEU A 137 -13.92 -2.55 -3.84
N ASN A 138 -15.22 -2.42 -3.54
CA ASN A 138 -16.28 -2.40 -4.55
C ASN A 138 -16.23 -1.11 -5.39
N PRO A 139 -16.03 -1.18 -6.72
CA PRO A 139 -15.98 -0.02 -7.60
C PRO A 139 -17.21 0.88 -7.52
N GLU A 140 -18.39 0.32 -7.29
CA GLU A 140 -19.66 1.06 -7.28
C GLU A 140 -20.01 1.64 -5.91
N PHE A 141 -19.27 1.29 -4.85
CA PHE A 141 -19.58 1.77 -3.51
C PHE A 141 -19.06 3.18 -3.27
N MET A 142 -19.97 4.07 -2.88
CA MET A 142 -19.69 5.40 -2.32
C MET A 142 -20.62 5.64 -1.12
N PRO A 143 -20.11 6.13 0.02
CA PRO A 143 -20.94 6.34 1.21
C PRO A 143 -21.84 7.58 1.05
N GLU A 144 -23.02 7.52 1.67
CA GLU A 144 -23.95 8.64 1.80
C GLU A 144 -23.49 9.65 2.87
#